data_AF-A0A2P6JKW0-F1
#
_entry.id   AF-A0A2P6JKW0-F1
#
_cell.length_a   1.000
_cell.length_b   1.000
_cell.length_c   1.000
_cell.angle_alpha   90.00
_cell.angle_beta   90.00
_cell.angle_gamma   90.00
#
_symmetry.space_group_name_H-M   'P 1'
#
loop_
_entity.id
_entity.type
_entity.pdbx_description
1 polymer ?
#
loop_
_entity_poly.entity_id
_entity_poly.type
_entity_poly.pdbx_seq_one_letter_code
_entity_poly.pdbx_strand_id
1 'polypeptide(L)'
;MDDNVIKVAARKALMAAEPLYHSWPADQQERFRATMGEAASRRVDAVLLGELLDISCTAENARKIWRDLPLSKLEHLNWAKLLTTGIGEDMIWLNESMAENASLLDFGTLHDYDVDDYLFQEEVNGREIEDYQQRDYYALRFSRWARLIIDGKLHYATLSSLASHITDQLEEQGRDLIQCLLPHEYVHGKNHGKQEKDGVLWDMQVDAGGLEQQLEELQRQWFHYLQQRWTELSQSFVRDSPAVFMKDTSEHGEANYLFLFNNAVALERTRWRHFLSDCRQMEEEFSEVERRLDQAWKQAENWLQEAHQNILQHFDPVVSKLRKKRKIVIAPGAFDSLLRPDGDDQ
;
A
#
# COMPACT_ATOMS: atom_id res chain seq x y z
N MET A 1 -7.25 17.02 -19.62
CA MET A 1 -6.47 18.28 -19.80
C MET A 1 -5.25 17.97 -20.67
N ASP A 2 -4.72 18.93 -21.43
CA ASP A 2 -3.52 18.72 -22.26
C ASP A 2 -2.25 18.58 -21.39
N ASP A 3 -1.45 17.55 -21.63
CA ASP A 3 -0.15 17.27 -20.99
C ASP A 3 0.77 18.50 -20.95
N ASN A 4 0.74 19.33 -21.99
CA ASN A 4 1.55 20.53 -22.05
C ASN A 4 1.13 21.57 -20.99
N VAL A 5 -0.17 21.68 -20.71
CA VAL A 5 -0.69 22.57 -19.65
C VAL A 5 -0.17 22.14 -18.28
N ILE A 6 -0.19 20.83 -18.01
CA ILE A 6 0.32 20.23 -16.77
C ILE A 6 1.82 20.52 -16.60
N LYS A 7 2.61 20.32 -17.65
CA LYS A 7 4.07 20.57 -17.63
C LYS A 7 4.39 22.06 -17.45
N VAL A 8 3.63 22.96 -18.08
CA VAL A 8 3.81 24.41 -17.93
C VAL A 8 3.46 24.85 -16.50
N ALA A 9 2.37 24.34 -15.92
CA ALA A 9 1.99 24.63 -14.53
C ALA A 9 3.07 24.18 -13.54
N ALA A 10 3.60 22.96 -13.70
CA ALA A 10 4.68 22.45 -12.85
C ALA A 10 5.95 23.32 -12.93
N ARG A 11 6.34 23.78 -14.12
CA ARG A 11 7.48 24.72 -14.30
C ARG A 11 7.25 26.04 -13.57
N LYS A 12 6.07 26.65 -13.73
CA LYS A 12 5.71 27.87 -13.00
C LYS A 12 5.75 27.67 -11.49
N ALA A 13 5.24 26.54 -11.02
CA ALA A 13 5.22 26.20 -9.60
C ALA A 13 6.64 26.07 -9.02
N LEU A 14 7.55 25.43 -9.75
CA LEU A 14 8.97 25.34 -9.37
C LEU A 14 9.65 26.71 -9.35
N MET A 15 9.36 27.58 -10.31
CA MET A 15 9.88 28.96 -10.31
C MET A 15 9.35 29.80 -9.14
N ALA A 16 8.10 29.58 -8.73
CA ALA A 16 7.52 30.25 -7.56
C ALA A 16 8.12 29.72 -6.25
N ALA A 17 8.50 28.44 -6.22
CA ALA A 17 9.22 27.85 -5.10
C ALA A 17 10.65 28.39 -5.01
N GLU A 18 11.33 28.49 -6.16
CA GLU A 18 12.72 28.93 -6.31
C GLU A 18 12.96 29.56 -7.71
N PRO A 19 13.15 30.89 -7.81
CA PRO A 19 13.26 31.59 -9.09
C PRO A 19 14.41 31.13 -10.00
N LEU A 20 15.51 30.65 -9.42
CA LEU A 20 16.69 30.20 -10.16
C LEU A 20 16.66 28.71 -10.50
N TYR A 21 15.59 27.98 -10.16
CA TYR A 21 15.51 26.53 -10.31
C TYR A 21 15.97 26.02 -11.70
N HIS A 22 15.43 26.59 -12.79
CA HIS A 22 15.74 26.14 -14.15
C HIS A 22 17.14 26.56 -14.65
N SER A 23 17.85 27.41 -13.91
CA SER A 23 19.25 27.76 -14.19
C SER A 23 20.25 26.77 -13.58
N TRP A 24 19.79 25.90 -12.68
CA TRP A 24 20.66 24.96 -11.98
C TRP A 24 20.98 23.72 -12.82
N PRO A 25 22.09 23.02 -12.54
CA PRO A 25 22.35 21.70 -13.07
C PRO A 25 21.25 20.69 -12.70
N ALA A 26 21.09 19.65 -13.52
CA ALA A 26 20.03 18.64 -13.33
C ALA A 26 20.05 17.98 -11.95
N ASP A 27 21.22 17.62 -11.42
CA ASP A 27 21.35 17.03 -10.08
C ASP A 27 20.89 17.99 -8.97
N GLN A 28 21.16 19.28 -9.12
CA GLN A 28 20.72 20.29 -8.14
C GLN A 28 19.21 20.51 -8.22
N GLN A 29 18.64 20.51 -9.42
CA GLN A 29 17.19 20.55 -9.62
C GLN A 29 16.51 19.34 -8.96
N GLU A 30 17.03 18.14 -9.16
CA GLU A 30 16.48 16.92 -8.56
C GLU A 30 16.58 16.93 -7.04
N ARG A 31 17.74 17.29 -6.47
CA ARG A 31 17.89 17.45 -5.01
C ARG A 31 16.85 18.41 -4.44
N PHE A 32 16.64 19.55 -5.10
CA PHE A 32 15.62 20.50 -4.67
C PHE A 32 14.21 19.91 -4.69
N ARG A 33 13.84 19.16 -5.73
CA ARG A 33 12.53 18.48 -5.80
C ARG A 33 12.35 17.48 -4.66
N ALA A 34 13.38 16.68 -4.38
CA ALA A 34 13.36 15.62 -3.37
C ALA A 34 13.35 16.15 -1.93
N THR A 35 14.01 17.29 -1.66
CA THR A 35 14.23 17.80 -0.30
C THR A 35 13.57 19.17 -0.06
N MET A 36 12.55 19.52 -0.85
CA MET A 36 11.93 20.83 -0.80
C MET A 36 11.29 21.11 0.57
N GLY A 37 11.71 22.21 1.21
CA GLY A 37 11.15 22.63 2.50
C GLY A 37 9.66 23.00 2.42
N GLU A 38 8.98 22.96 3.57
CA GLU A 38 7.52 23.12 3.64
C GLU A 38 7.00 24.42 3.02
N ALA A 39 7.68 25.54 3.25
CA ALA A 39 7.30 26.84 2.71
C ALA A 39 7.36 26.86 1.17
N ALA A 40 8.36 26.20 0.57
CA ALA A 40 8.49 26.08 -0.88
C ALA A 40 7.42 25.12 -1.45
N SER A 41 7.18 23.98 -0.80
CA SER A 41 6.10 23.06 -1.19
C SER A 41 4.73 23.75 -1.18
N ARG A 42 4.44 24.59 -0.17
CA ARG A 42 3.18 25.33 -0.08
C ARG A 42 3.00 26.33 -1.23
N ARG A 43 4.09 26.96 -1.69
CA ARG A 43 4.07 27.83 -2.89
C ARG A 43 3.79 27.02 -4.15
N VAL A 44 4.40 25.84 -4.30
CA VAL A 44 4.08 24.91 -5.39
C VAL A 44 2.58 24.60 -5.40
N ASP A 45 2.04 24.17 -4.26
CA ASP A 45 0.63 23.77 -4.14
C ASP A 45 -0.32 24.91 -4.55
N ALA A 46 -0.04 26.14 -4.10
CA ALA A 46 -0.84 27.31 -4.45
C ALA A 46 -0.84 27.62 -5.96
N VAL A 47 0.33 27.54 -6.60
CA VAL A 47 0.43 27.78 -8.06
C VAL A 47 -0.28 26.69 -8.83
N LEU A 48 -0.14 25.42 -8.44
CA LEU A 48 -0.82 24.32 -9.12
C LEU A 48 -2.34 24.43 -9.03
N LEU A 49 -2.88 24.80 -7.86
CA LEU A 49 -4.31 25.04 -7.67
C LEU A 49 -4.84 26.18 -8.55
N GLY A 50 -4.09 27.28 -8.65
CA GLY A 50 -4.45 28.40 -9.50
C GLY A 50 -4.37 28.07 -10.99
N GLU A 51 -3.28 27.45 -11.43
CA GLU A 51 -3.03 27.21 -12.86
C GLU A 51 -3.89 26.08 -13.44
N LEU A 52 -4.21 25.05 -12.65
CA LEU A 52 -4.93 23.86 -13.15
C LEU A 52 -6.42 23.88 -12.83
N LEU A 53 -6.83 24.52 -11.73
CA LEU A 53 -8.22 24.53 -11.26
C LEU A 53 -8.82 25.93 -11.14
N ASP A 54 -8.08 26.99 -11.47
CA ASP A 54 -8.50 28.40 -11.28
C ASP A 54 -8.86 28.72 -9.81
N ILE A 55 -8.24 28.01 -8.86
CA ILE A 55 -8.45 28.23 -7.43
C ILE A 55 -7.38 29.18 -6.91
N SER A 56 -7.75 30.45 -6.72
CA SER A 56 -6.88 31.44 -6.09
C SER A 56 -6.76 31.20 -4.59
N CYS A 57 -5.55 30.93 -4.11
CA CYS A 57 -5.27 30.71 -2.70
C CYS A 57 -3.88 31.24 -2.29
N THR A 58 -3.63 31.33 -0.99
CA THR A 58 -2.30 31.67 -0.46
C THR A 58 -1.49 30.39 -0.24
N ALA A 59 -0.18 30.51 -0.05
CA ALA A 59 0.65 29.35 0.27
C ALA A 59 0.22 28.69 1.59
N GLU A 60 -0.22 29.48 2.57
CA GLU A 60 -0.61 29.00 3.91
C GLU A 60 -1.87 28.13 3.88
N ASN A 61 -2.83 28.40 3.00
CA ASN A 61 -4.09 27.66 2.92
C ASN A 61 -4.16 26.63 1.78
N ALA A 62 -3.21 26.64 0.84
CA ALA A 62 -3.18 25.75 -0.32
C ALA A 62 -3.35 24.27 0.04
N ARG A 63 -2.58 23.76 1.02
CA ARG A 63 -2.67 22.34 1.44
C ARG A 63 -4.02 21.97 2.03
N LYS A 64 -4.65 22.90 2.77
CA LYS A 64 -5.98 22.66 3.31
C LYS A 64 -6.99 22.52 2.17
N ILE A 65 -6.95 23.45 1.21
CA ILE A 65 -7.83 23.42 0.04
C ILE A 65 -7.60 22.12 -0.73
N TRP A 66 -6.35 21.77 -1.01
CA TRP A 66 -6.00 20.54 -1.73
C TRP A 66 -6.60 19.29 -1.09
N ARG A 67 -6.47 19.16 0.25
CA ARG A 67 -7.02 18.03 1.00
C ARG A 67 -8.56 17.98 0.96
N ASP A 68 -9.19 19.13 0.85
CA ASP A 68 -10.64 19.25 0.85
C ASP A 68 -11.25 19.12 -0.58
N LEU A 69 -10.42 18.94 -1.62
CA LEU A 69 -10.87 18.71 -3.00
C LEU A 69 -11.48 17.31 -3.19
N PRO A 70 -12.48 17.16 -4.08
CA PRO A 70 -12.99 15.86 -4.48
C PRO A 70 -11.95 15.10 -5.33
N LEU A 71 -12.01 13.77 -5.31
CA LEU A 71 -11.06 12.89 -6.01
C LEU A 71 -11.00 13.17 -7.51
N SER A 72 -12.13 13.50 -8.13
CA SER A 72 -12.25 13.84 -9.56
C SER A 72 -11.40 15.04 -10.01
N LYS A 73 -10.87 15.84 -9.08
CA LYS A 73 -9.99 16.99 -9.38
C LYS A 73 -8.51 16.68 -9.16
N LEU A 74 -8.16 15.51 -8.63
CA LEU A 74 -6.82 15.23 -8.15
C LEU A 74 -5.87 14.69 -9.21
N GLU A 75 -6.35 14.08 -10.30
CA GLU A 75 -5.50 13.40 -11.29
C GLU A 75 -4.42 14.34 -11.87
N HIS A 76 -4.83 15.43 -12.52
CA HIS A 76 -3.90 16.38 -13.15
C HIS A 76 -3.07 17.15 -12.12
N LEU A 77 -3.62 17.39 -10.94
CA LEU A 77 -2.93 18.01 -9.82
C LEU A 77 -1.80 17.10 -9.30
N ASN A 78 -2.08 15.82 -9.08
CA ASN A 78 -1.10 14.83 -8.65
C ASN A 78 -0.02 14.61 -9.71
N TRP A 79 -0.38 14.70 -10.99
CA TRP A 79 0.57 14.61 -12.07
C TRP A 79 1.52 15.82 -12.08
N ALA A 80 0.98 17.04 -12.05
CA ALA A 80 1.82 18.23 -11.96
C ALA A 80 2.67 18.23 -10.68
N LYS A 81 2.11 17.77 -9.56
CA LYS A 81 2.82 17.65 -8.29
C LYS A 81 4.00 16.68 -8.40
N LEU A 82 3.81 15.53 -9.04
CA LEU A 82 4.88 14.56 -9.27
C LEU A 82 6.05 15.18 -10.05
N LEU A 83 5.78 16.02 -11.05
CA LEU A 83 6.84 16.73 -11.79
C LEU A 83 7.64 17.72 -10.93
N THR A 84 7.11 18.10 -9.75
CA THR A 84 7.78 19.01 -8.81
C THR A 84 8.47 18.31 -7.65
N THR A 85 8.24 17.00 -7.45
CA THR A 85 8.76 16.25 -6.29
C THR A 85 9.46 14.96 -6.65
N GLY A 86 9.14 14.36 -7.80
CA GLY A 86 9.68 13.09 -8.27
C GLY A 86 11.17 13.17 -8.66
N ILE A 87 11.83 12.02 -8.57
CA ILE A 87 13.25 11.85 -8.88
C ILE A 87 13.46 10.90 -10.07
N GLY A 88 14.67 10.91 -10.63
CA GLY A 88 15.03 9.99 -11.71
C GLY A 88 14.37 10.29 -13.05
N GLU A 89 14.56 9.36 -13.97
CA GLU A 89 14.04 9.40 -15.34
C GLU A 89 12.51 9.33 -15.38
N ASP A 90 11.92 8.54 -14.48
CA ASP A 90 10.49 8.28 -14.41
C ASP A 90 9.75 9.19 -13.40
N MET A 91 10.43 10.19 -12.82
CA MET A 91 9.89 11.07 -11.78
C MET A 91 9.25 10.28 -10.62
N ILE A 92 9.87 9.18 -10.20
CA ILE A 92 9.31 8.31 -9.16
C ILE A 92 9.23 9.02 -7.81
N TRP A 93 8.17 8.73 -7.08
CA TRP A 93 7.90 9.22 -5.72
C TRP A 93 7.26 8.09 -4.90
N LEU A 94 7.76 7.86 -3.67
CA LEU A 94 7.10 6.95 -2.73
C LEU A 94 6.06 7.72 -1.89
N ASN A 95 4.86 7.15 -1.78
CA ASN A 95 3.78 7.65 -0.94
C ASN A 95 3.94 7.26 0.54
N GLU A 96 5.13 6.76 0.91
CA GLU A 96 5.49 6.32 2.24
C GLU A 96 6.02 7.47 3.10
N SER A 97 5.90 7.32 4.42
CA SER A 97 6.57 8.22 5.35
C SER A 97 8.08 7.92 5.37
N MET A 98 8.90 8.97 5.37
CA MET A 98 10.35 8.86 5.53
C MET A 98 10.78 9.56 6.82
N ALA A 99 11.95 9.17 7.33
CA ALA A 99 12.57 9.84 8.45
C ALA A 99 12.75 11.34 8.18
N GLU A 100 12.82 12.14 9.26
CA GLU A 100 13.06 13.56 9.13
C GLU A 100 14.40 13.82 8.40
N ASN A 101 14.36 14.65 7.36
CA ASN A 101 15.50 14.96 6.49
C ASN A 101 16.00 13.80 5.61
N ALA A 102 15.26 12.70 5.49
CA ALA A 102 15.54 11.64 4.53
C ALA A 102 14.72 11.81 3.24
N SER A 103 15.26 11.31 2.13
CA SER A 103 14.62 11.28 0.82
C SER A 103 15.02 10.02 0.05
N LEU A 104 14.34 9.73 -1.05
CA LEU A 104 14.75 8.64 -1.95
C LEU A 104 16.16 8.79 -2.52
N LEU A 105 16.74 10.00 -2.50
CA LEU A 105 18.10 10.22 -2.96
C LEU A 105 19.17 9.68 -2.00
N ASP A 106 18.79 9.36 -0.76
CA ASP A 106 19.70 8.77 0.23
C ASP A 106 19.88 7.25 0.01
N PHE A 107 19.06 6.66 -0.86
CA PHE A 107 19.08 5.25 -1.20
C PHE A 107 19.53 5.08 -2.65
N GLY A 108 20.51 4.20 -2.91
CA GLY A 108 20.96 3.92 -4.27
C GLY A 108 19.97 3.04 -5.03
N THR A 109 19.36 2.11 -4.31
CA THR A 109 18.48 1.07 -4.86
C THR A 109 17.22 0.92 -4.03
N LEU A 110 16.21 0.25 -4.60
CA LEU A 110 15.02 -0.16 -3.85
C LEU A 110 15.38 -1.07 -2.67
N HIS A 111 16.43 -1.89 -2.81
CA HIS A 111 16.94 -2.73 -1.73
C HIS A 111 17.45 -1.91 -0.54
N ASP A 112 18.23 -0.85 -0.79
CA ASP A 112 18.79 -0.02 0.30
C ASP A 112 17.67 0.59 1.14
N TYR A 113 16.59 1.03 0.50
CA TYR A 113 15.40 1.55 1.17
C TYR A 113 14.65 0.45 1.95
N ASP A 114 14.41 -0.71 1.33
CA ASP A 114 13.66 -1.81 1.97
C ASP A 114 14.41 -2.42 3.16
N VAL A 115 15.73 -2.51 3.08
CA VAL A 115 16.58 -2.95 4.20
C VAL A 115 16.58 -1.94 5.34
N ASP A 116 16.64 -0.64 5.05
CA ASP A 116 16.55 0.40 6.08
C ASP A 116 15.24 0.31 6.86
N ASP A 117 14.10 0.19 6.15
CA ASP A 117 12.80 0.01 6.79
C ASP A 117 12.71 -1.30 7.58
N TYR A 118 13.23 -2.41 7.03
CA TYR A 118 13.29 -3.69 7.73
C TYR A 118 14.09 -3.59 9.04
N LEU A 119 15.28 -2.98 9.01
CA LEU A 119 16.12 -2.83 10.20
C LEU A 119 15.45 -1.95 11.26
N PHE A 120 14.81 -0.86 10.84
CA PHE A 120 14.01 -0.02 11.73
C PHE A 120 12.89 -0.82 12.41
N GLN A 121 12.15 -1.62 11.64
CA GLN A 121 11.07 -2.46 12.17
C GLN A 121 11.58 -3.52 13.14
N GLU A 122 12.69 -4.20 12.85
CA GLU A 122 13.28 -5.20 13.75
C GLU A 122 13.75 -4.54 15.06
N GLU A 123 14.32 -3.35 15.01
CA GLU A 123 14.73 -2.60 16.20
C GLU A 123 13.53 -2.20 17.07
N VAL A 124 12.44 -1.72 16.45
CA VAL A 124 11.20 -1.37 17.17
C VAL A 124 10.56 -2.63 17.77
N ASN A 125 10.40 -3.70 16.99
CA ASN A 125 9.80 -4.95 17.46
C ASN A 125 10.60 -5.56 18.62
N GLY A 126 11.93 -5.57 18.54
CA GLY A 126 12.79 -6.07 19.61
C GLY A 126 12.71 -5.26 20.91
N ARG A 127 12.25 -4.00 20.86
CA ARG A 127 12.00 -3.15 22.03
C ARG A 127 10.59 -3.30 22.59
N GLU A 128 9.59 -3.41 21.72
CA GLU A 128 8.18 -3.30 22.09
C GLU A 128 7.50 -4.65 22.35
N ILE A 129 8.06 -5.75 21.82
CA ILE A 129 7.44 -7.08 21.90
C ILE A 129 8.29 -8.00 22.81
N GLU A 130 7.71 -8.40 23.94
CA GLU A 130 8.32 -9.40 24.82
C GLU A 130 8.52 -10.73 24.07
N ASP A 131 9.69 -11.34 24.27
CA ASP A 131 10.12 -12.58 23.58
C ASP A 131 10.16 -12.50 22.05
N TYR A 132 10.31 -11.29 21.47
CA TYR A 132 10.46 -11.13 20.03
C TYR A 132 11.64 -11.94 19.47
N GLN A 133 11.38 -12.69 18.41
CA GLN A 133 12.40 -13.38 17.63
C GLN A 133 12.62 -12.60 16.34
N GLN A 134 13.87 -12.17 16.14
CA GLN A 134 14.27 -11.50 14.92
C GLN A 134 13.98 -12.39 13.72
N ARG A 135 13.47 -11.80 12.65
CA ARG A 135 13.11 -12.50 11.44
C ARG A 135 14.21 -12.37 10.41
N ASP A 136 14.28 -13.30 9.47
CA ASP A 136 15.16 -13.14 8.31
C ASP A 136 14.61 -12.04 7.38
N TYR A 137 15.52 -11.34 6.71
CA TYR A 137 15.17 -10.39 5.65
C TYR A 137 14.72 -11.13 4.38
N TYR A 138 13.57 -10.71 3.84
CA TYR A 138 13.11 -11.05 2.50
C TYR A 138 12.57 -9.78 1.84
N ALA A 139 12.71 -9.70 0.52
CA ALA A 139 12.32 -8.55 -0.28
C ALA A 139 10.86 -8.13 -0.01
N LEU A 140 10.64 -6.82 0.18
CA LEU A 140 9.32 -6.16 0.21
C LEU A 140 8.26 -6.96 0.97
N ARG A 141 8.51 -7.19 2.26
CA ARG A 141 7.52 -7.83 3.14
C ARG A 141 6.19 -7.10 3.12
N PHE A 142 6.24 -5.77 3.15
CA PHE A 142 5.09 -4.90 3.04
C PHE A 142 5.11 -4.16 1.71
N SER A 143 3.98 -4.15 1.04
CA SER A 143 3.81 -3.42 -0.21
C SER A 143 4.01 -1.92 -0.01
N ARG A 144 4.57 -1.25 -1.02
CA ARG A 144 4.76 0.20 -1.03
C ARG A 144 3.92 0.83 -2.11
N TRP A 145 3.43 2.03 -1.85
CA TRP A 145 2.73 2.83 -2.84
C TRP A 145 3.68 3.86 -3.44
N ALA A 146 3.61 4.00 -4.76
CA ALA A 146 4.43 4.91 -5.53
C ALA A 146 3.61 5.65 -6.57
N ARG A 147 4.19 6.75 -7.08
CA ARG A 147 3.75 7.45 -8.27
C ARG A 147 4.95 7.58 -9.20
N LEU A 148 4.73 7.37 -10.49
CA LEU A 148 5.77 7.52 -11.51
C LEU A 148 5.15 7.88 -12.86
N ILE A 149 6.00 8.27 -13.80
CA ILE A 149 5.63 8.57 -15.17
C ILE A 149 5.96 7.35 -16.04
N ILE A 150 4.94 6.72 -16.61
CA ILE A 150 5.08 5.64 -17.59
C ILE A 150 4.47 6.14 -18.90
N ASP A 151 5.24 6.05 -19.99
CA ASP A 151 4.86 6.51 -21.34
C ASP A 151 4.31 7.94 -21.35
N GLY A 152 4.92 8.79 -20.52
CA GLY A 152 4.59 10.20 -20.41
C GLY A 152 3.40 10.53 -19.52
N LYS A 153 2.74 9.56 -18.88
CA LYS A 153 1.56 9.77 -18.01
C LYS A 153 1.80 9.36 -16.56
N LEU A 154 1.14 10.05 -15.63
CA LEU A 154 1.09 9.65 -14.23
C LEU A 154 0.47 8.25 -14.11
N HIS A 155 1.16 7.37 -13.39
CA HIS A 155 0.61 6.13 -12.88
C HIS A 155 0.79 6.09 -11.37
N TYR A 156 -0.21 5.55 -10.68
CA TYR A 156 -0.03 5.01 -9.33
C TYR A 156 0.55 3.62 -9.45
N ALA A 157 1.39 3.22 -8.50
CA ALA A 157 2.00 1.91 -8.52
C ALA A 157 2.02 1.26 -7.15
N THR A 158 1.79 -0.04 -7.15
CA THR A 158 2.03 -0.91 -6.00
C THR A 158 3.33 -1.67 -6.25
N LEU A 159 4.29 -1.51 -5.35
CA LEU A 159 5.54 -2.25 -5.33
C LEU A 159 5.41 -3.34 -4.27
N SER A 160 5.46 -4.61 -4.65
CA SER A 160 5.30 -5.73 -3.70
C SER A 160 6.27 -6.86 -4.01
N SER A 161 6.44 -7.77 -3.05
CA SER A 161 7.11 -9.04 -3.34
C SER A 161 6.13 -10.01 -4.01
N LEU A 162 6.67 -10.90 -4.84
CA LEU A 162 5.89 -12.00 -5.41
C LEU A 162 5.28 -12.89 -4.31
N ALA A 163 6.00 -13.09 -3.20
CA ALA A 163 5.52 -13.88 -2.07
C ALA A 163 4.32 -13.23 -1.39
N SER A 164 4.40 -11.93 -1.09
CA SER A 164 3.29 -11.16 -0.50
C SER A 164 2.07 -11.16 -1.41
N HIS A 165 2.26 -10.90 -2.72
CA HIS A 165 1.16 -10.92 -3.68
C HIS A 165 0.43 -12.28 -3.73
N ILE A 166 1.19 -13.38 -3.80
CA ILE A 166 0.58 -14.71 -3.77
C ILE A 166 -0.19 -14.92 -2.47
N THR A 167 0.37 -14.57 -1.31
CA THR A 167 -0.32 -14.79 -0.03
C THR A 167 -1.53 -13.90 0.18
N ASP A 168 -1.52 -12.67 -0.34
CA ASP A 168 -2.68 -11.77 -0.31
C ASP A 168 -3.83 -12.35 -1.14
N GLN A 169 -3.52 -12.89 -2.33
CA GLN A 169 -4.50 -13.58 -3.17
C GLN A 169 -5.03 -14.87 -2.52
N LEU A 170 -4.16 -15.63 -1.86
CA LEU A 170 -4.61 -16.79 -1.06
C LEU A 170 -5.53 -16.34 0.06
N GLU A 171 -5.23 -15.26 0.78
CA GLU A 171 -6.09 -14.75 1.86
C GLU A 171 -7.50 -14.44 1.36
N GLU A 172 -7.61 -13.75 0.23
CA GLU A 172 -8.89 -13.40 -0.40
C GLU A 172 -9.68 -14.66 -0.79
N GLN A 173 -9.07 -15.57 -1.56
CA GLN A 173 -9.72 -16.82 -1.98
C GLN A 173 -10.06 -17.73 -0.78
N GLY A 174 -9.18 -17.74 0.23
CA GLY A 174 -9.37 -18.48 1.48
C GLY A 174 -10.54 -17.94 2.29
N ARG A 175 -10.76 -16.62 2.30
CA ARG A 175 -11.92 -15.99 2.93
C ARG A 175 -13.22 -16.47 2.30
N ASP A 176 -13.28 -16.50 0.97
CA ASP A 176 -14.44 -16.99 0.23
C ASP A 176 -14.69 -18.48 0.50
N LEU A 177 -13.64 -19.29 0.50
CA LEU A 177 -13.76 -20.72 0.82
C LEU A 177 -14.22 -20.95 2.27
N ILE A 178 -13.70 -20.19 3.25
CA ILE A 178 -14.16 -20.25 4.64
C ILE A 178 -15.65 -19.88 4.73
N GLN A 179 -16.09 -18.84 4.01
CA GLN A 179 -17.51 -18.48 3.93
C GLN A 179 -18.37 -19.62 3.37
N CYS A 180 -17.87 -20.36 2.37
CA CYS A 180 -18.57 -21.53 1.83
C CYS A 180 -18.59 -22.72 2.81
N LEU A 181 -17.48 -22.98 3.51
CA LEU A 181 -17.35 -24.12 4.44
C LEU A 181 -18.13 -23.90 5.74
N LEU A 182 -18.10 -22.68 6.27
CA LEU A 182 -18.78 -22.23 7.48
C LEU A 182 -19.50 -20.92 7.19
N PRO A 183 -20.74 -20.96 6.65
CA PRO A 183 -21.52 -19.76 6.40
C PRO A 183 -21.71 -18.95 7.68
N HIS A 184 -21.35 -17.67 7.61
CA HIS A 184 -21.44 -16.76 8.73
C HIS A 184 -21.76 -15.34 8.28
N GLU A 185 -22.27 -14.53 9.21
CA GLU A 185 -22.56 -13.12 9.00
C GLU A 185 -22.26 -12.28 10.24
N TYR A 186 -22.04 -10.98 10.03
CA TYR A 186 -21.90 -10.04 11.12
C TYR A 186 -23.27 -9.51 11.54
N VAL A 187 -23.64 -9.75 12.80
CA VAL A 187 -24.90 -9.31 13.40
C VAL A 187 -24.67 -8.33 14.55
N HIS A 188 -25.67 -7.51 14.85
CA HIS A 188 -25.62 -6.62 16.00
C HIS A 188 -25.70 -7.39 17.31
N GLY A 189 -24.72 -7.18 18.18
CA GLY A 189 -24.74 -7.66 19.55
C GLY A 189 -25.71 -6.88 20.43
N LYS A 190 -26.00 -7.41 21.63
CA LYS A 190 -26.98 -6.85 22.57
C LYS A 190 -26.68 -5.43 23.04
N ASN A 191 -25.45 -4.96 22.88
CA ASN A 191 -25.02 -3.63 23.29
C ASN A 191 -24.75 -2.70 22.10
N HIS A 192 -25.03 -3.14 20.88
CA HIS A 192 -24.81 -2.32 19.69
C HIS A 192 -25.65 -1.04 19.79
N GLY A 193 -25.05 0.10 19.47
CA GLY A 193 -25.75 1.40 19.54
C GLY A 193 -25.84 2.01 20.94
N LYS A 194 -25.36 1.33 22.00
CA LYS A 194 -25.37 1.91 23.36
C LYS A 194 -24.36 3.06 23.46
N GLN A 195 -24.80 4.15 24.08
CA GLN A 195 -23.94 5.30 24.37
C GLN A 195 -22.88 4.92 25.42
N GLU A 196 -21.62 5.20 25.12
CA GLU A 196 -20.47 5.13 26.01
C GLU A 196 -19.86 6.55 26.11
N LYS A 197 -18.98 6.78 27.09
CA LYS A 197 -18.48 8.12 27.43
C LYS A 197 -17.94 8.92 26.23
N ASP A 198 -17.31 8.25 25.27
CA ASP A 198 -16.60 8.86 24.15
C ASP A 198 -17.19 8.47 22.78
N GLY A 199 -18.43 7.95 22.74
CA GLY A 199 -19.07 7.57 21.48
C GLY A 199 -20.12 6.46 21.60
N VAL A 200 -20.36 5.77 20.49
CA VAL A 200 -21.36 4.69 20.42
C VAL A 200 -20.64 3.34 20.39
N LEU A 201 -21.12 2.39 21.19
CA LEU A 201 -20.57 1.05 21.21
C LEU A 201 -20.93 0.29 19.91
N TRP A 202 -19.90 -0.12 19.18
CA TRP A 202 -20.00 -0.94 17.98
C TRP A 202 -19.80 -2.41 18.34
N ASP A 203 -20.86 -3.01 18.91
CA ASP A 203 -20.92 -4.43 19.27
C ASP A 203 -21.37 -5.23 18.05
N MET A 204 -20.44 -5.59 17.17
CA MET A 204 -20.69 -6.56 16.09
C MET A 204 -20.24 -7.94 16.54
N GLN A 205 -21.07 -8.94 16.28
CA GLN A 205 -20.82 -10.34 16.60
C GLN A 205 -20.91 -11.15 15.32
N VAL A 206 -20.20 -12.27 15.28
CA VAL A 206 -20.33 -13.23 14.19
C VAL A 206 -21.41 -14.23 14.57
N ASP A 207 -22.39 -14.43 13.70
CA ASP A 207 -23.33 -15.54 13.75
C ASP A 207 -22.88 -16.58 12.72
N ALA A 208 -22.54 -17.78 13.20
CA ALA A 208 -22.13 -18.91 12.37
C ALA A 208 -23.02 -20.13 12.66
N GLY A 209 -24.28 -19.91 13.08
CA GLY A 209 -25.24 -20.98 13.34
C GLY A 209 -24.85 -21.91 14.49
N GLY A 210 -24.13 -21.39 15.49
CA GLY A 210 -23.60 -22.18 16.62
C GLY A 210 -22.20 -22.75 16.40
N LEU A 211 -21.54 -22.39 15.30
CA LEU A 211 -20.16 -22.80 14.96
C LEU A 211 -19.14 -21.66 15.10
N GLU A 212 -19.44 -20.63 15.91
CA GLU A 212 -18.63 -19.41 15.99
C GLU A 212 -17.20 -19.72 16.49
N GLN A 213 -17.06 -20.66 17.42
CA GLN A 213 -15.75 -21.06 17.95
C GLN A 213 -14.93 -21.87 16.93
N GLN A 214 -15.57 -22.70 16.12
CA GLN A 214 -14.95 -23.46 15.04
C GLN A 214 -14.48 -22.52 13.92
N LEU A 215 -15.30 -21.51 13.59
CA LEU A 215 -14.93 -20.48 12.63
C LEU A 215 -13.73 -19.66 13.12
N GLU A 216 -13.73 -19.22 14.39
CA GLU A 216 -12.61 -18.49 14.99
C GLU A 216 -11.33 -19.33 14.98
N GLU A 217 -11.43 -20.63 15.26
CA GLU A 217 -10.32 -21.57 15.19
C GLU A 217 -9.79 -21.74 13.76
N LEU A 218 -10.68 -21.92 12.77
CA LEU A 218 -10.30 -22.09 11.37
C LEU A 218 -9.62 -20.83 10.83
N GLN A 219 -10.18 -19.64 11.08
CA GLN A 219 -9.58 -18.36 10.70
C GLN A 219 -8.20 -18.17 11.34
N ARG A 220 -8.03 -18.59 12.60
CA ARG A 220 -6.73 -18.54 13.28
C ARG A 220 -5.71 -19.47 12.63
N GLN A 221 -6.08 -20.72 12.38
CA GLN A 221 -5.18 -21.67 11.74
C GLN A 221 -4.83 -21.20 10.33
N TRP A 222 -5.79 -20.66 9.59
CA TRP A 222 -5.58 -20.08 8.27
C TRP A 222 -4.60 -18.91 8.28
N PHE A 223 -4.73 -17.98 9.24
CA PHE A 223 -3.76 -16.91 9.42
C PHE A 223 -2.34 -17.43 9.66
N HIS A 224 -2.18 -18.46 10.51
CA HIS A 224 -0.88 -19.07 10.76
C HIS A 224 -0.32 -19.77 9.51
N TYR A 225 -1.18 -20.47 8.76
CA TYR A 225 -0.81 -21.08 7.49
C TYR A 225 -0.28 -20.02 6.52
N LEU A 226 -0.98 -18.90 6.33
CA LEU A 226 -0.54 -17.82 5.44
C LEU A 226 0.83 -17.25 5.83
N GLN A 227 1.08 -17.03 7.13
CA GLN A 227 2.39 -16.54 7.59
C GLN A 227 3.53 -17.53 7.32
N GLN A 228 3.26 -18.83 7.50
CA GLN A 228 4.23 -19.88 7.16
C GLN A 228 4.45 -19.94 5.66
N ARG A 229 3.38 -19.92 4.84
CA ARG A 229 3.47 -19.94 3.38
C ARG A 229 4.22 -18.75 2.82
N TRP A 230 4.01 -17.56 3.36
CA TRP A 230 4.78 -16.38 2.97
C TRP A 230 6.29 -16.61 3.15
N THR A 231 6.68 -17.19 4.29
CA THR A 231 8.09 -17.48 4.61
C THR A 231 8.67 -18.53 3.66
N GLU A 232 7.93 -19.63 3.43
CA GLU A 232 8.36 -20.72 2.52
C GLU A 232 8.52 -20.22 1.08
N LEU A 233 7.57 -19.42 0.58
CA LEU A 233 7.65 -18.81 -0.74
C LEU A 233 8.85 -17.88 -0.84
N SER A 234 9.02 -16.98 0.13
CA SER A 234 10.14 -16.04 0.18
C SER A 234 11.50 -16.76 0.16
N GLN A 235 11.65 -17.81 0.97
CA GLN A 235 12.86 -18.65 0.99
C GLN A 235 13.12 -19.35 -0.34
N SER A 236 12.07 -19.84 -1.00
CA SER A 236 12.20 -20.52 -2.28
C SER A 236 12.69 -19.57 -3.38
N PHE A 237 12.22 -18.33 -3.40
CA PHE A 237 12.54 -17.35 -4.43
C PHE A 237 13.94 -16.76 -4.31
N VAL A 238 14.60 -16.87 -3.16
CA VAL A 238 16.02 -16.45 -2.98
C VAL A 238 16.94 -17.12 -4.00
N ARG A 239 16.60 -18.34 -4.46
CA ARG A 239 17.41 -19.10 -5.42
C ARG A 239 17.04 -18.86 -6.87
N ASP A 240 15.92 -18.17 -7.13
CA ASP A 240 15.46 -17.86 -8.47
C ASP A 240 16.34 -16.76 -9.09
N SER A 241 16.41 -16.72 -10.43
CA SER A 241 17.00 -15.56 -11.11
C SER A 241 16.17 -14.31 -10.79
N PRO A 242 16.78 -13.13 -10.58
CA PRO A 242 16.05 -11.92 -10.24
C PRO A 242 15.09 -11.55 -11.38
N ALA A 243 13.83 -11.31 -11.01
CA ALA A 243 12.74 -11.04 -11.94
C ALA A 243 11.79 -9.99 -11.37
N VAL A 244 11.20 -9.22 -12.28
CA VAL A 244 10.12 -8.28 -12.00
C VAL A 244 8.92 -8.66 -12.87
N PHE A 245 7.75 -8.81 -12.26
CA PHE A 245 6.51 -9.02 -13.01
C PHE A 245 5.70 -7.73 -12.98
N MET A 246 5.33 -7.28 -14.16
CA MET A 246 4.71 -5.98 -14.39
C MET A 246 3.30 -6.20 -14.94
N LYS A 247 2.29 -5.57 -14.34
CA LYS A 247 0.90 -5.65 -14.80
C LYS A 247 0.21 -4.30 -14.72
N ASP A 248 -0.39 -3.88 -15.82
CA ASP A 248 -1.33 -2.77 -15.84
C ASP A 248 -2.61 -3.22 -15.11
N THR A 249 -2.94 -2.51 -14.03
CA THR A 249 -4.14 -2.74 -13.21
C THR A 249 -5.06 -1.51 -13.24
N SER A 250 -4.98 -0.71 -14.31
CA SER A 250 -5.77 0.49 -14.46
C SER A 250 -7.26 0.16 -14.53
N GLU A 251 -8.04 0.77 -13.65
CA GLU A 251 -9.49 0.61 -13.58
C GLU A 251 -10.16 1.99 -13.44
N HIS A 252 -11.38 2.12 -13.96
CA HIS A 252 -12.22 3.30 -13.76
C HIS A 252 -11.57 4.66 -14.10
N GLY A 253 -10.62 4.68 -15.04
CA GLY A 253 -9.93 5.91 -15.46
C GLY A 253 -8.70 6.27 -14.63
N GLU A 254 -8.37 5.50 -13.59
CA GLU A 254 -7.14 5.67 -12.83
C GLU A 254 -6.03 4.76 -13.36
N ALA A 255 -4.94 5.37 -13.81
CA ALA A 255 -3.78 4.65 -14.31
C ALA A 255 -3.00 3.99 -13.15
N ASN A 256 -3.00 2.67 -13.09
CA ASN A 256 -2.40 1.88 -12.02
C ASN A 256 -1.48 0.79 -12.56
N TYR A 257 -0.38 0.53 -11.85
CA TYR A 257 0.57 -0.50 -12.22
C TYR A 257 1.00 -1.34 -11.01
N LEU A 258 1.09 -2.65 -11.20
CA LEU A 258 1.63 -3.58 -10.21
C LEU A 258 3.05 -3.99 -10.61
N PHE A 259 3.99 -3.86 -9.68
CA PHE A 259 5.36 -4.36 -9.79
C PHE A 259 5.60 -5.42 -8.72
N LEU A 260 5.86 -6.66 -9.14
CA LEU A 260 6.16 -7.78 -8.26
C LEU A 260 7.62 -8.18 -8.38
N PHE A 261 8.37 -8.05 -7.29
CA PHE A 261 9.77 -8.44 -7.21
C PHE A 261 9.88 -9.83 -6.58
N ASN A 262 10.60 -10.76 -7.21
CA ASN A 262 10.69 -12.12 -6.67
C ASN A 262 11.68 -12.26 -5.50
N ASN A 263 12.77 -11.48 -5.47
CA ASN A 263 13.81 -11.60 -4.46
C ASN A 263 14.62 -10.31 -4.26
N ALA A 264 15.50 -10.33 -3.25
CA ALA A 264 16.32 -9.17 -2.87
C ALA A 264 17.26 -8.71 -4.00
N VAL A 265 17.77 -9.64 -4.81
CA VAL A 265 18.66 -9.31 -5.94
C VAL A 265 17.93 -8.50 -7.01
N ALA A 266 16.63 -8.72 -7.21
CA ALA A 266 15.83 -7.86 -8.08
C ALA A 266 15.73 -6.43 -7.52
N LEU A 267 15.58 -6.26 -6.20
CA LEU A 267 15.59 -4.95 -5.56
C LEU A 267 16.96 -4.25 -5.65
N GLU A 268 18.06 -5.00 -5.46
CA GLU A 268 19.44 -4.49 -5.57
C GLU A 268 19.75 -3.96 -6.97
N ARG A 269 19.16 -4.55 -7.99
CA ARG A 269 19.33 -4.14 -9.39
C ARG A 269 18.43 -2.97 -9.79
N THR A 270 17.47 -2.59 -8.95
CA THR A 270 16.49 -1.54 -9.24
C THR A 270 16.93 -0.23 -8.61
N ARG A 271 17.58 0.64 -9.39
CA ARG A 271 18.01 1.96 -8.92
C ARG A 271 16.86 2.94 -9.00
N TRP A 272 16.65 3.75 -7.96
CA TRP A 272 15.56 4.72 -7.94
C TRP A 272 15.57 5.69 -9.12
N ARG A 273 16.75 6.14 -9.54
CA ARG A 273 16.90 7.08 -10.66
C ARG A 273 16.57 6.47 -12.04
N HIS A 274 16.61 5.14 -12.15
CA HIS A 274 16.46 4.37 -13.40
C HIS A 274 15.35 3.32 -13.29
N PHE A 275 14.42 3.52 -12.35
CA PHE A 275 13.51 2.51 -11.83
C PHE A 275 12.86 1.67 -12.93
N LEU A 276 12.18 2.31 -13.88
CA LEU A 276 11.45 1.60 -14.92
C LEU A 276 12.38 0.88 -15.89
N SER A 277 13.52 1.49 -16.22
CA SER A 277 14.51 0.91 -17.13
C SER A 277 15.19 -0.32 -16.52
N ASP A 278 15.44 -0.31 -15.21
CA ASP A 278 16.03 -1.44 -14.49
C ASP A 278 15.00 -2.57 -14.31
N CYS A 279 13.74 -2.24 -13.99
CA CYS A 279 12.65 -3.22 -13.95
C CYS A 279 12.46 -3.94 -15.30
N ARG A 280 12.41 -3.18 -16.40
CA ARG A 280 12.25 -3.73 -17.77
C ARG A 280 13.40 -4.66 -18.20
N GLN A 281 14.59 -4.52 -17.63
CA GLN A 281 15.72 -5.43 -17.91
C GLN A 281 15.57 -6.79 -17.23
N MET A 282 14.71 -6.90 -16.22
CA MET A 282 14.43 -8.11 -15.46
C MET A 282 12.98 -8.56 -15.62
N GLU A 283 12.26 -7.99 -16.60
CA GLU A 283 10.84 -8.24 -16.78
C GLU A 283 10.61 -9.69 -17.26
N GLU A 284 9.71 -10.36 -16.56
CA GLU A 284 9.25 -11.71 -16.89
C GLU A 284 7.74 -11.71 -17.11
N GLU A 285 7.25 -12.70 -17.86
CA GLU A 285 5.85 -12.81 -18.24
C GLU A 285 4.93 -12.97 -17.02
N PHE A 286 3.89 -12.14 -16.91
CA PHE A 286 2.97 -12.19 -15.77
C PHE A 286 2.20 -13.52 -15.66
N SER A 287 2.08 -14.29 -16.75
CA SER A 287 1.49 -15.63 -16.73
C SER A 287 2.24 -16.62 -15.80
N GLU A 288 3.51 -16.36 -15.49
CA GLU A 288 4.27 -17.12 -14.50
C GLU A 288 3.76 -16.86 -13.07
N VAL A 289 3.30 -15.65 -12.78
CA VAL A 289 2.66 -15.30 -11.50
C VAL A 289 1.36 -16.08 -11.35
N GLU A 290 0.52 -16.08 -12.38
CA GLU A 290 -0.76 -16.81 -12.41
C GLU A 290 -0.54 -18.30 -12.21
N ARG A 291 0.46 -18.88 -12.89
CA ARG A 291 0.83 -20.29 -12.74
C ARG A 291 1.28 -20.62 -11.30
N ARG A 292 2.06 -19.75 -10.67
CA ARG A 292 2.51 -19.93 -9.27
C ARG A 292 1.35 -19.79 -8.29
N LEU A 293 0.46 -18.83 -8.51
CA LEU A 293 -0.75 -18.64 -7.71
C LEU A 293 -1.67 -19.86 -7.79
N ASP A 294 -1.95 -20.39 -8.98
CA ASP A 294 -2.75 -21.60 -9.16
C ASP A 294 -2.18 -22.82 -8.43
N GLN A 295 -0.85 -22.96 -8.43
CA GLN A 295 -0.18 -24.04 -7.70
C GLN A 295 -0.27 -23.85 -6.19
N ALA A 296 -0.09 -22.62 -5.71
CA ALA A 296 -0.22 -22.29 -4.30
C ALA A 296 -1.66 -22.49 -3.81
N TRP A 297 -2.65 -22.08 -4.62
CA TRP A 297 -4.07 -22.23 -4.29
C TRP A 297 -4.48 -23.69 -4.16
N LYS A 298 -4.08 -24.57 -5.09
CA LYS A 298 -4.38 -26.01 -4.97
C LYS A 298 -3.89 -26.63 -3.66
N GLN A 299 -2.74 -26.17 -3.16
CA GLN A 299 -2.21 -26.64 -1.87
C GLN A 299 -2.98 -26.05 -0.70
N ALA A 300 -3.29 -24.75 -0.77
CA ALA A 300 -4.04 -24.03 0.25
C ALA A 300 -5.49 -24.52 0.39
N GLU A 301 -6.18 -24.76 -0.71
CA GLU A 301 -7.55 -25.26 -0.76
C GLU A 301 -7.65 -26.62 -0.06
N ASN A 302 -6.80 -27.58 -0.45
CA ASN A 302 -6.77 -28.90 0.18
C ASN A 302 -6.48 -28.79 1.68
N TRP A 303 -5.48 -27.97 2.06
CA TRP A 303 -5.14 -27.75 3.46
C TRP A 303 -6.33 -27.18 4.25
N LEU A 304 -7.04 -26.19 3.69
CA LEU A 304 -8.14 -25.51 4.37
C LEU A 304 -9.35 -26.44 4.54
N GLN A 305 -9.64 -27.28 3.54
CA GLN A 305 -10.66 -28.31 3.62
C GLN A 305 -10.32 -29.36 4.69
N GLU A 306 -9.07 -29.83 4.75
CA GLU A 306 -8.60 -30.77 5.77
C GLU A 306 -8.66 -30.17 7.18
N ALA A 307 -8.19 -28.92 7.34
CA ALA A 307 -8.24 -28.20 8.61
C ALA A 307 -9.69 -28.03 9.09
N HIS A 308 -10.61 -27.66 8.18
CA HIS A 308 -12.03 -27.56 8.49
C HIS A 308 -12.62 -28.90 8.96
N GLN A 309 -12.37 -29.99 8.22
CA GLN A 309 -12.85 -31.33 8.62
C GLN A 309 -12.27 -31.76 9.96
N ASN A 310 -10.98 -31.48 10.21
CA ASN A 310 -10.34 -31.80 11.46
C ASN A 310 -10.99 -31.06 12.64
N ILE A 311 -11.26 -29.75 12.48
CA ILE A 311 -11.91 -28.92 13.49
C ILE A 311 -13.31 -29.46 13.80
N LEU A 312 -14.13 -29.76 12.78
CA LEU A 312 -15.47 -30.30 13.01
C LEU A 312 -15.47 -31.64 13.77
N GLN A 313 -14.43 -32.46 13.60
CA GLN A 313 -14.36 -33.78 14.21
C GLN A 313 -13.70 -33.78 15.59
N HIS A 314 -12.75 -32.88 15.87
CA HIS A 314 -11.86 -32.99 17.02
C HIS A 314 -11.76 -31.74 17.90
N PHE A 315 -12.22 -30.58 17.43
CA PHE A 315 -12.11 -29.34 18.20
C PHE A 315 -13.20 -29.29 19.29
N ASP A 316 -12.78 -29.11 20.54
CA ASP A 316 -13.67 -28.87 21.67
C ASP A 316 -13.86 -27.36 21.89
N PRO A 317 -15.03 -26.79 21.59
CA PRO A 317 -15.29 -25.35 21.74
C PRO A 317 -15.31 -24.88 23.20
N VAL A 318 -15.34 -25.79 24.18
CA VAL A 318 -15.29 -25.47 25.61
C VAL A 318 -13.85 -25.16 26.07
N VAL A 319 -12.84 -25.64 25.33
CA VAL A 319 -11.42 -25.39 25.61
C VAL A 319 -10.89 -24.25 24.74
N SER A 320 -11.52 -23.08 24.82
CA SER A 320 -11.04 -21.87 24.12
C SER A 320 -10.05 -21.09 24.98
N LYS A 321 -8.98 -20.57 24.36
CA LYS A 321 -8.03 -19.69 25.06
C LYS A 321 -8.73 -18.38 25.43
N LEU A 322 -8.69 -18.01 26.72
CA LEU A 322 -9.20 -16.72 27.20
C LEU A 322 -8.53 -15.57 26.45
N ARG A 323 -9.31 -14.82 25.68
CA ARG A 323 -8.86 -13.62 24.97
C ARG A 323 -9.37 -12.37 25.68
N LYS A 324 -8.53 -11.33 25.69
CA LYS A 324 -8.92 -9.99 26.17
C LYS A 324 -9.93 -9.41 25.19
N LYS A 325 -11.22 -9.46 25.55
CA LYS A 325 -12.28 -8.78 24.78
C LYS A 325 -12.02 -7.27 24.80
N ARG A 326 -11.89 -6.67 23.62
CA ARG A 326 -11.78 -5.22 23.45
C ARG A 326 -13.16 -4.66 23.12
N LYS A 327 -13.53 -3.55 23.75
CA LYS A 327 -14.71 -2.78 23.35
C LYS A 327 -14.31 -1.83 22.22
N ILE A 328 -15.10 -1.80 21.14
CA ILE A 328 -14.93 -0.84 20.06
C ILE A 328 -15.95 0.29 20.29
N VAL A 329 -15.46 1.47 20.66
CA VAL A 329 -16.27 2.68 20.81
C VAL A 329 -15.98 3.56 19.59
N ILE A 330 -17.03 3.86 18.83
CA ILE A 330 -16.95 4.71 17.65
C ILE A 330 -17.20 6.15 18.09
N ALA A 331 -16.20 7.00 17.87
CA ALA A 331 -16.31 8.42 18.14
C ALA A 331 -17.39 9.10 17.27
N PRO A 332 -18.06 10.13 17.76
CA PRO A 332 -18.97 10.94 16.95
C PRO A 332 -18.27 11.44 15.68
N GLY A 333 -18.90 11.23 14.52
CA GLY A 333 -18.38 11.67 13.23
C GLY A 333 -17.29 10.79 12.59
N ALA A 334 -16.92 9.66 13.21
CA ALA A 334 -15.90 8.75 12.65
C ALA A 334 -16.26 8.21 11.24
N PHE A 335 -17.56 8.12 10.93
CA PHE A 335 -18.06 7.67 9.62
C PHE A 335 -18.37 8.81 8.64
N ASP A 336 -18.24 10.08 9.05
CA ASP A 336 -18.60 11.24 8.20
C ASP A 336 -17.71 11.35 6.94
N SER A 337 -16.51 10.75 6.97
CA SER A 337 -15.59 10.68 5.84
C SER A 337 -15.93 9.56 4.85
N LEU A 338 -16.50 8.45 5.32
CA LEU A 338 -16.89 7.28 4.52
C LEU A 338 -18.20 7.48 3.77
N LEU A 339 -19.00 8.47 4.17
CA LEU A 339 -20.31 8.80 3.62
C LEU A 339 -20.29 10.06 2.75
N ARG A 340 -19.13 10.63 2.43
CA ARG A 340 -19.07 11.74 1.48
C ARG A 340 -19.49 11.20 0.11
N PRO A 341 -20.67 11.59 -0.43
CA PRO A 341 -20.98 11.25 -1.80
C PRO A 341 -19.94 11.97 -2.67
N ASP A 342 -19.33 11.26 -3.61
CA ASP A 342 -18.87 11.94 -4.82
C ASP A 342 -20.11 12.60 -5.40
N GLY A 343 -20.11 13.93 -5.43
CA GLY A 343 -21.25 14.67 -5.97
C GLY A 343 -21.50 14.17 -7.39
N ASP A 344 -22.64 13.52 -7.60
CA ASP A 344 -23.12 13.11 -8.91
C ASP A 344 -22.98 14.26 -9.89
N ASP A 345 -22.44 13.92 -11.06
CA ASP A 345 -22.27 14.79 -12.23
C ASP A 345 -23.52 15.66 -12.48
N GLN A 346 -23.29 16.97 -12.58
CA GLN A 346 -24.18 17.89 -13.31
C GLN A 346 -23.42 18.59 -14.42
#